data_AF-A0A091QP05-F1
#
_entry.id   AF-A0A091QP05-F1
#
_cell.length_a   1.000
_cell.length_b   1.000
_cell.length_c   1.000
_cell.angle_alpha   90.00
_cell.angle_beta   90.00
_cell.angle_gamma   90.00
#
_symmetry.space_group_name_H-M   'P 1'
#
loop_
_entity.id
_entity.type
_entity.pdbx_description
1 polymer ?
#
loop_
_entity_poly.entity_id
_entity_poly.type
_entity_poly.pdbx_seq_one_letter_code
_entity_poly.pdbx_strand_id
1 'polypeptide(L)'
;WHNEAPPFQAILNESEPAWGWEDEQGFSALRRSGKCECKEQVLGNRKVFCGMKYTYVIKAKILSAHDKGSHAEVNVKIKKVLKSTKLKILRGKRTLYPESWTNRGCTCPILNPGLEYLVAGHEDIRTGRLIVNMKSFVHQWKSALGRKVLEILKRDC
;
A
#
# COMPACT_ATOMS: atom_id res chain seq x y z
N TRP A 1 29.33 -36.15 56.68
CA TRP A 1 28.26 -35.80 57.64
C TRP A 1 27.40 -34.73 56.98
N HIS A 2 26.09 -34.96 56.86
CA HIS A 2 25.03 -34.00 56.50
C HIS A 2 25.14 -33.19 55.19
N ASN A 3 24.04 -32.52 54.85
CA ASN A 3 23.74 -31.93 53.54
C ASN A 3 23.63 -30.40 53.64
N GLU A 4 23.66 -29.67 52.51
CA GLU A 4 22.52 -28.89 51.98
C GLU A 4 22.85 -28.15 50.66
N ALA A 5 21.82 -27.70 49.94
CA ALA A 5 21.84 -27.10 48.58
C ALA A 5 20.49 -26.39 48.30
N PRO A 6 20.24 -25.66 47.17
CA PRO A 6 21.11 -25.35 46.02
C PRO A 6 21.45 -23.82 45.98
N PRO A 7 21.00 -22.89 45.09
CA PRO A 7 20.15 -22.92 43.89
C PRO A 7 20.83 -22.54 42.55
N PHE A 8 20.70 -23.42 41.56
CA PHE A 8 20.62 -23.22 40.09
C PHE A 8 21.08 -21.92 39.39
N GLN A 9 21.95 -22.10 38.39
CA GLN A 9 21.66 -21.68 37.01
C GLN A 9 22.33 -22.66 36.02
N ALA A 10 21.57 -23.16 35.05
CA ALA A 10 22.06 -24.02 33.97
C ALA A 10 21.48 -23.53 32.63
N ILE A 11 22.35 -23.26 31.66
CA ILE A 11 21.96 -22.77 30.33
C ILE A 11 21.65 -23.98 29.45
N LEU A 12 20.39 -24.14 29.03
CA LEU A 12 19.99 -25.19 28.12
C LEU A 12 19.99 -24.67 26.68
N ASN A 13 20.84 -25.26 25.84
CA ASN A 13 20.78 -25.08 24.39
C ASN A 13 19.80 -26.10 23.80
N GLU A 14 18.71 -25.63 23.19
CA GLU A 14 17.88 -26.42 22.27
C GLU A 14 17.74 -25.67 20.96
N SER A 15 17.85 -26.36 19.82
CA SER A 15 18.03 -25.71 18.51
C SER A 15 17.43 -26.51 17.35
N GLU A 16 16.11 -26.41 17.17
CA GLU A 16 15.39 -26.65 15.90
C GLU A 16 14.06 -25.86 15.88
N PRO A 17 13.47 -25.55 14.71
CA PRO A 17 14.05 -25.38 13.38
C PRO A 17 13.87 -23.94 12.85
N ALA A 18 14.79 -23.48 12.00
CA ALA A 18 14.80 -22.11 11.48
C ALA A 18 13.74 -21.87 10.37
N TRP A 19 12.50 -21.55 10.76
CA TRP A 19 11.48 -21.03 9.83
C TRP A 19 11.77 -19.56 9.48
N GLY A 20 12.62 -19.34 8.47
CA GLY A 20 13.03 -18.01 8.01
C GLY A 20 11.90 -17.21 7.37
N TRP A 21 11.36 -16.24 8.11
CA TRP A 21 10.33 -15.28 7.64
C TRP A 21 10.86 -13.83 7.51
N GLU A 22 12.17 -13.65 7.33
CA GLU A 22 12.81 -12.32 7.46
C GLU A 22 12.52 -11.36 6.29
N ASP A 23 12.26 -11.87 5.08
CA ASP A 23 12.11 -11.03 3.86
C ASP A 23 10.70 -10.48 3.60
N GLU A 24 9.64 -10.97 4.26
CA GLU A 24 8.26 -10.52 4.02
C GLU A 24 7.83 -9.29 4.87
N GLN A 25 8.75 -8.62 5.57
CA GLN A 25 8.47 -7.35 6.27
C GLN A 25 8.30 -6.15 5.33
N GLY A 26 7.19 -6.14 4.59
CA GLY A 26 6.77 -5.00 3.77
C GLY A 26 6.55 -3.75 4.63
N PHE A 27 7.27 -2.67 4.31
CA PHE A 27 7.27 -1.47 5.15
C PHE A 27 5.91 -0.75 5.13
N SER A 28 5.25 -0.75 6.28
CA SER A 28 4.11 0.11 6.60
C SER A 28 4.19 0.51 8.08
N ALA A 29 4.34 1.81 8.33
CA ALA A 29 4.40 2.52 9.62
C ALA A 29 5.51 2.14 10.65
N LEU A 30 5.82 0.86 10.89
CA LEU A 30 6.30 0.42 12.21
C LEU A 30 7.60 1.07 12.73
N ARG A 31 8.66 1.15 11.92
CA ARG A 31 9.99 1.64 12.38
C ARG A 31 10.08 3.15 12.67
N ARG A 32 8.99 3.92 12.54
CA ARG A 32 8.94 5.33 12.98
C ARG A 32 7.52 5.81 13.34
N SER A 33 6.73 4.93 13.96
CA SER A 33 5.28 5.07 14.18
C SER A 33 4.82 6.15 15.19
N GLY A 34 5.54 7.26 15.34
CA GLY A 34 5.22 8.33 16.29
C GLY A 34 4.46 9.54 15.71
N LYS A 35 4.52 9.80 14.40
CA LYS A 35 4.03 11.08 13.80
C LYS A 35 3.48 11.00 12.35
N CYS A 36 3.20 9.82 11.79
CA CYS A 36 2.79 9.73 10.37
C CYS A 36 1.26 9.78 10.16
N GLU A 37 0.72 10.98 9.95
CA GLU A 37 -0.71 11.20 9.63
C GLU A 37 -0.97 11.13 8.11
N CYS A 38 -1.28 9.94 7.60
CA CYS A 38 -1.79 9.76 6.24
C CYS A 38 -3.29 10.06 6.16
N LYS A 39 -3.67 11.34 6.01
CA LYS A 39 -5.08 11.72 5.79
C LYS A 39 -5.62 11.11 4.49
N GLU A 40 -6.57 10.18 4.61
CA GLU A 40 -7.26 9.58 3.46
C GLU A 40 -8.15 10.60 2.73
N GLN A 41 -8.27 10.45 1.41
CA GLN A 41 -9.24 11.19 0.61
C GLN A 41 -10.62 10.56 0.76
N VAL A 42 -11.58 11.30 1.30
CA VAL A 42 -12.98 10.85 1.48
C VAL A 42 -13.71 10.89 0.14
N LEU A 43 -14.60 9.92 -0.14
CA LEU A 43 -15.47 9.96 -1.31
C LEU A 43 -16.59 10.99 -1.11
N GLY A 44 -16.29 12.25 -1.42
CA GLY A 44 -17.23 13.36 -1.42
C GLY A 44 -18.25 13.30 -2.57
N ASN A 45 -18.71 14.48 -3.01
CA ASN A 45 -19.67 14.59 -4.11
C ASN A 45 -19.06 14.05 -5.43
N ARG A 46 -19.92 13.46 -6.28
CA ARG A 46 -19.62 12.91 -7.62
C ARG A 46 -18.80 13.91 -8.45
N LYS A 47 -19.22 15.18 -8.47
CA LYS A 47 -18.52 16.30 -9.13
C LYS A 47 -17.09 16.51 -8.63
N VAL A 48 -16.83 16.35 -7.33
CA VAL A 48 -15.47 16.49 -6.75
C VAL A 48 -14.59 15.33 -7.19
N PHE A 49 -15.11 14.09 -7.17
CA PHE A 49 -14.37 12.91 -7.62
C PHE A 49 -13.94 13.02 -9.09
N CYS A 50 -14.82 13.50 -9.98
CA CYS A 50 -14.46 13.77 -11.38
C CYS A 50 -13.52 14.97 -11.53
N GLY A 51 -13.72 16.03 -10.72
CA GLY A 51 -12.88 17.23 -10.69
C GLY A 51 -11.40 16.98 -10.36
N MET A 52 -11.10 15.91 -9.60
CA MET A 52 -9.73 15.44 -9.36
C MET A 52 -9.02 14.90 -10.62
N LYS A 53 -9.75 14.68 -11.72
CA LYS A 53 -9.22 14.26 -13.04
C LYS A 53 -8.28 13.05 -12.99
N TYR A 54 -8.58 12.07 -12.14
CA TYR A 54 -7.83 10.81 -12.06
C TYR A 54 -7.65 10.19 -13.44
N THR A 55 -6.40 9.86 -13.78
CA THR A 55 -6.06 9.25 -15.08
C THR A 55 -6.40 7.77 -15.10
N TYR A 56 -6.23 7.08 -13.96
CA TYR A 56 -6.53 5.66 -13.80
C TYR A 56 -7.38 5.41 -12.54
N VAL A 57 -8.19 4.36 -12.59
CA VAL A 57 -8.92 3.82 -11.43
C VAL A 57 -8.90 2.29 -11.50
N ILE A 58 -8.40 1.63 -10.47
CA ILE A 58 -8.13 0.18 -10.44
C ILE A 58 -8.54 -0.48 -9.11
N LYS A 59 -8.87 -1.77 -9.16
CA LYS A 59 -8.79 -2.68 -8.02
C LYS A 59 -7.45 -3.40 -8.05
N ALA A 60 -6.68 -3.28 -6.98
CA ALA A 60 -5.37 -3.91 -6.84
C ALA A 60 -5.26 -4.67 -5.51
N LYS A 61 -4.60 -5.84 -5.49
CA LYS A 61 -4.08 -6.46 -4.25
C LYS A 61 -2.65 -5.99 -4.07
N ILE A 62 -2.27 -5.50 -2.89
CA ILE A 62 -0.87 -5.22 -2.58
C ILE A 62 -0.13 -6.55 -2.41
N LEU A 63 1.03 -6.66 -3.04
CA LEU A 63 1.92 -7.82 -2.93
C LEU A 63 3.03 -7.50 -1.93
N SER A 64 3.78 -6.43 -2.18
CA SER A 64 4.87 -5.97 -1.31
C SER A 64 5.08 -4.46 -1.47
N ALA A 65 5.76 -3.85 -0.50
CA ALA A 65 6.25 -2.49 -0.57
C ALA A 65 7.74 -2.48 -0.21
N HIS A 66 8.57 -1.90 -1.08
CA HIS A 66 10.02 -1.83 -0.92
C HIS A 66 10.48 -0.38 -0.95
N ASP A 67 11.44 -0.05 -0.09
CA ASP A 67 12.23 1.18 -0.21
C ASP A 67 13.45 0.89 -1.10
N LYS A 68 13.74 1.77 -2.06
CA LYS A 68 14.94 1.75 -2.92
C LYS A 68 15.96 2.83 -2.52
N GLY A 69 15.80 3.41 -1.33
CA GLY A 69 16.61 4.51 -0.78
C GLY A 69 16.33 5.88 -1.43
N SER A 70 16.20 5.90 -2.75
CA SER A 70 15.82 7.09 -3.53
C SER A 70 14.32 7.25 -3.72
N HIS A 71 13.55 6.15 -3.68
CA HIS A 71 12.10 6.12 -3.86
C HIS A 71 11.50 4.83 -3.33
N ALA A 72 10.20 4.85 -3.00
CA ALA A 72 9.45 3.64 -2.71
C ALA A 72 8.89 3.00 -4.00
N GLU A 73 8.74 1.68 -4.00
CA GLU A 73 8.02 0.90 -5.02
C GLU A 73 7.00 -0.03 -4.34
N VAL A 74 5.74 0.03 -4.78
CA VAL A 74 4.67 -0.84 -4.26
C VAL A 74 4.23 -1.80 -5.36
N ASN A 75 4.59 -3.07 -5.22
CA ASN A 75 4.20 -4.13 -6.14
C ASN A 75 2.75 -4.53 -5.90
N VAL A 76 1.93 -4.54 -6.97
CA VAL A 76 0.51 -4.87 -6.88
C VAL A 76 0.05 -5.86 -7.96
N LYS A 77 -0.99 -6.63 -7.65
CA LYS A 77 -1.74 -7.42 -8.65
C LYS A 77 -3.03 -6.70 -9.00
N ILE A 78 -3.07 -6.07 -10.17
CA ILE A 78 -4.26 -5.41 -10.72
C ILE A 78 -5.29 -6.49 -11.09
N LYS A 79 -6.41 -6.51 -10.36
CA LYS A 79 -7.51 -7.48 -10.55
C LYS A 79 -8.63 -6.93 -11.44
N LYS A 80 -8.90 -5.63 -11.38
CA LYS A 80 -9.90 -4.95 -12.23
C LYS A 80 -9.42 -3.55 -12.59
N VAL A 81 -9.68 -3.12 -13.81
CA VAL A 81 -9.56 -1.72 -14.23
C VAL A 81 -10.97 -1.15 -14.32
N LEU A 82 -11.19 0.03 -13.75
CA LEU A 82 -12.44 0.79 -13.78
C LEU A 82 -12.30 1.99 -14.73
N LYS A 83 -11.12 2.60 -14.78
CA LYS A 83 -10.69 3.61 -15.77
C LYS A 83 -9.24 3.33 -16.14
N SER A 84 -8.92 3.28 -17.44
CA SER A 84 -7.54 3.26 -17.92
C SER A 84 -7.08 4.69 -18.24
N THR A 85 -5.79 4.93 -18.07
CA THR A 85 -5.10 6.10 -18.64
C THR A 85 -4.76 5.84 -20.13
N LYS A 86 -4.04 6.79 -20.76
CA LYS A 86 -3.58 6.71 -22.16
C LYS A 86 -2.68 5.49 -22.40
N LEU A 87 -1.78 5.16 -21.47
CA LEU A 87 -1.14 3.85 -21.47
C LEU A 87 -2.18 2.79 -21.04
N LYS A 88 -2.31 1.73 -21.85
CA LYS A 88 -3.31 0.68 -21.62
C LYS A 88 -2.97 -0.12 -20.36
N ILE A 89 -3.63 0.18 -19.24
CA ILE A 89 -3.45 -0.56 -17.99
C ILE A 89 -4.13 -1.92 -18.13
N LEU A 90 -3.36 -2.99 -18.01
CA LEU A 90 -3.84 -4.38 -18.06
C LEU A 90 -3.99 -4.98 -16.66
N ARG A 91 -4.71 -6.11 -16.57
CA ARG A 91 -4.70 -6.97 -15.37
C ARG A 91 -3.37 -7.71 -15.31
N GLY A 92 -2.79 -7.89 -14.12
CA GLY A 92 -1.48 -8.52 -13.95
C GLY A 92 -0.68 -7.95 -12.78
N LYS A 93 0.62 -8.24 -12.71
CA LYS A 93 1.55 -7.55 -11.80
C LYS A 93 1.89 -6.16 -12.37
N ARG A 94 1.97 -5.14 -11.51
CA ARG A 94 2.43 -3.78 -11.86
C ARG A 94 2.99 -3.09 -10.61
N THR A 95 3.86 -2.10 -10.81
CA THR A 95 4.37 -1.25 -9.73
C THR A 95 3.55 0.04 -9.65
N LEU A 96 3.16 0.43 -8.44
CA LEU A 96 2.71 1.77 -8.10
C LEU A 96 3.87 2.53 -7.46
N TYR A 97 3.98 3.83 -7.74
CA TYR A 97 5.08 4.68 -7.31
C TYR A 97 4.57 5.73 -6.32
N PRO A 98 4.79 5.55 -5.00
CA PRO A 98 4.53 6.59 -4.03
C PRO A 98 5.41 7.82 -4.27
N GLU A 99 4.86 9.03 -4.12
CA GLU A 99 5.68 10.25 -4.03
C GLU A 99 6.51 10.22 -2.74
N SER A 100 7.83 10.12 -2.87
CA SER A 100 8.78 10.07 -1.76
C SER A 100 8.77 11.36 -0.93
N TRP A 101 8.92 11.25 0.39
CA TRP A 101 8.76 12.35 1.34
C TRP A 101 10.09 13.01 1.74
N THR A 102 10.39 14.18 1.18
CA THR A 102 11.54 15.00 1.63
C THR A 102 11.31 15.69 2.99
N ASN A 103 10.06 16.00 3.37
CA ASN A 103 9.78 16.87 4.52
C ASN A 103 9.03 16.21 5.71
N ARG A 104 8.68 14.92 5.64
CA ARG A 104 7.79 14.30 6.66
C ARG A 104 8.19 12.88 7.14
N GLY A 105 9.19 12.21 6.55
CA GLY A 105 9.84 11.02 7.14
C GLY A 105 9.06 9.68 7.18
N CYS A 106 8.19 9.41 6.21
CA CYS A 106 7.27 8.26 6.07
C CYS A 106 6.82 8.19 4.58
N THR A 107 5.76 7.46 4.21
CA THR A 107 5.18 7.46 2.85
C THR A 107 3.67 7.26 2.94
N CYS A 108 2.90 8.08 2.20
CA CYS A 108 1.43 8.06 2.24
C CYS A 108 0.80 8.03 0.83
N PRO A 109 -0.39 7.41 0.66
CA PRO A 109 -1.15 6.62 1.66
C PRO A 109 -0.47 5.30 2.05
N ILE A 110 -0.85 4.76 3.22
CA ILE A 110 -0.36 3.46 3.70
C ILE A 110 -1.02 2.34 2.87
N LEU A 111 -0.20 1.43 2.34
CA LEU A 111 -0.63 0.32 1.48
C LEU A 111 -0.13 -1.00 2.06
N ASN A 112 -0.90 -1.58 2.98
CA ASN A 112 -0.52 -2.81 3.66
C ASN A 112 -0.50 -4.00 2.67
N PRO A 113 0.57 -4.82 2.66
CA PRO A 113 0.62 -6.08 1.93
C PRO A 113 -0.59 -6.99 2.22
N GLY A 114 -0.92 -7.89 1.28
CA GLY A 114 -2.02 -8.83 1.46
C GLY A 114 -3.42 -8.24 1.21
N LEU A 115 -3.64 -6.95 1.50
CA LEU A 115 -4.96 -6.31 1.36
C LEU A 115 -5.29 -5.93 -0.09
N GLU A 116 -6.58 -5.75 -0.35
CA GLU A 116 -7.11 -5.21 -1.61
C GLU A 116 -7.56 -3.77 -1.43
N TYR A 117 -7.24 -2.92 -2.41
CA TYR A 117 -7.63 -1.51 -2.45
C TYR A 117 -8.32 -1.15 -3.77
N LEU A 118 -9.22 -0.17 -3.70
CA LEU A 118 -9.60 0.69 -4.80
C LEU A 118 -8.62 1.87 -4.81
N VAL A 119 -7.89 2.03 -5.92
CA VAL A 119 -6.91 3.10 -6.12
C VAL A 119 -7.33 3.91 -7.34
N ALA A 120 -7.51 5.22 -7.16
CA ALA A 120 -7.65 6.21 -8.22
C ALA A 120 -6.53 7.24 -8.09
N GLY A 121 -5.79 7.47 -9.18
CA GLY A 121 -4.57 8.26 -9.16
C GLY A 121 -4.17 8.84 -10.51
N HIS A 122 -2.95 9.32 -10.59
CA HIS A 122 -2.42 10.06 -11.73
C HIS A 122 -1.20 9.34 -12.33
N GLU A 123 -1.05 9.41 -13.64
CA GLU A 123 0.08 8.86 -14.37
C GLU A 123 1.10 9.97 -14.63
N ASP A 124 2.37 9.73 -14.32
CA ASP A 124 3.44 10.56 -14.86
C ASP A 124 3.63 10.19 -16.34
N ILE A 125 3.11 11.06 -17.21
CA ILE A 125 3.16 10.91 -18.67
C ILE A 125 4.62 10.84 -19.18
N ARG A 126 5.60 11.38 -18.45
CA ARG A 126 7.02 11.36 -18.86
C ARG A 126 7.69 10.00 -18.63
N THR A 127 7.23 9.22 -17.65
CA THR A 127 7.86 7.96 -17.24
C THR A 127 6.94 6.73 -17.34
N GLY A 128 5.65 6.92 -17.62
CA GLY A 128 4.65 5.86 -17.62
C GLY A 128 4.39 5.25 -16.24
N ARG A 129 4.77 5.97 -15.17
CA ARG A 129 4.62 5.53 -13.78
C ARG A 129 3.23 5.84 -13.25
N LEU A 130 2.61 4.84 -12.64
CA LEU A 130 1.34 5.00 -11.92
C LEU A 130 1.64 5.59 -10.54
N ILE A 131 1.46 6.90 -10.40
CA ILE A 131 1.76 7.63 -9.17
C ILE A 131 0.65 7.39 -8.14
N VAL A 132 1.06 7.26 -6.88
CA VAL A 132 0.21 7.22 -5.69
C VAL A 132 0.72 8.27 -4.71
N ASN A 133 -0.18 9.08 -4.14
CA ASN A 133 0.18 10.16 -3.22
C ASN A 133 -1.05 10.61 -2.41
N MET A 134 -0.89 11.65 -1.57
CA MET A 134 -1.99 12.22 -0.79
C MET A 134 -3.12 12.85 -1.63
N LYS A 135 -2.94 13.04 -2.95
CA LYS A 135 -4.01 13.48 -3.88
C LYS A 135 -4.76 12.30 -4.50
N SER A 136 -4.26 11.08 -4.33
CA SER A 136 -4.88 9.85 -4.84
C SER A 136 -6.01 9.40 -3.91
N PHE A 137 -7.12 8.92 -4.49
CA PHE A 137 -8.20 8.30 -3.72
C PHE A 137 -7.91 6.81 -3.55
N VAL A 138 -7.53 6.44 -2.33
CA VAL A 138 -7.14 5.08 -1.93
C VAL A 138 -8.02 4.65 -0.77
N HIS A 139 -8.73 3.54 -0.95
CA HIS A 139 -9.63 2.94 0.05
C HIS A 139 -9.55 1.42 -0.01
N GLN A 140 -9.62 0.74 1.14
CA GLN A 140 -9.73 -0.73 1.15
C GLN A 140 -10.95 -1.19 0.35
N TRP A 141 -10.81 -2.24 -0.46
CA TRP A 141 -11.83 -2.65 -1.42
C TRP A 141 -13.12 -3.11 -0.72
N LYS A 142 -14.19 -2.35 -0.89
CA LYS A 142 -15.56 -2.74 -0.54
C LYS A 142 -16.40 -2.82 -1.82
N SER A 143 -17.12 -3.92 -2.04
CA SER A 143 -17.87 -4.15 -3.29
C SER A 143 -19.04 -3.19 -3.51
N ALA A 144 -19.51 -2.49 -2.48
CA ALA A 144 -20.42 -1.34 -2.62
C ALA A 144 -19.69 -0.09 -3.14
N LEU A 145 -18.52 0.25 -2.57
CA LEU A 145 -17.69 1.38 -3.00
C LEU A 145 -17.23 1.23 -4.45
N GLY A 146 -16.77 0.03 -4.84
CA GLY A 146 -16.37 -0.28 -6.21
C GLY A 146 -17.52 -0.22 -7.24
N ARG A 147 -18.78 -0.40 -6.81
CA ARG A 147 -19.96 -0.14 -7.65
C ARG A 147 -20.25 1.37 -7.75
N LYS A 148 -20.29 2.08 -6.62
CA LYS A 148 -20.52 3.54 -6.57
C LYS A 148 -19.53 4.33 -7.43
N VAL A 149 -18.23 4.01 -7.33
CA VAL A 149 -17.19 4.68 -8.15
C VAL A 149 -17.31 4.31 -9.64
N LEU A 150 -17.68 3.06 -9.98
CA LEU A 150 -17.93 2.68 -11.38
C LEU A 150 -19.18 3.36 -11.97
N GLU A 151 -20.18 3.69 -11.15
CA GLU A 151 -21.33 4.48 -11.59
C GLU A 151 -20.93 5.93 -11.87
N ILE A 152 -20.17 6.55 -10.96
CA ILE A 152 -19.68 7.93 -11.11
C ILE A 152 -18.85 8.08 -12.40
N LEU A 153 -17.92 7.14 -12.62
CA LEU A 153 -17.07 7.03 -13.83
C LEU A 153 -17.83 6.72 -15.14
N LYS A 154 -19.16 6.58 -15.11
CA LYS A 154 -20.02 6.34 -16.27
C LYS A 154 -21.10 7.41 -16.48
N ARG A 155 -21.27 8.32 -15.53
CA ARG A 155 -22.41 9.26 -15.48
C ARG A 155 -22.00 10.71 -15.23
N ASP A 156 -20.87 10.95 -14.56
CA ASP A 156 -20.41 12.29 -14.19
C ASP A 156 -18.96 12.60 -14.61
N CYS A 157 -18.19 11.57 -14.99
CA CYS A 157 -16.83 11.66 -15.54
C CYS A 157 -16.70 10.88 -16.86
#